data_AF-A0A258GJ76-F1
#
_entry.id   AF-A0A258GJ76-F1
#
_cell.length_a   1.000
_cell.length_b   1.000
_cell.length_c   1.000
_cell.angle_alpha   90.00
_cell.angle_beta   90.00
_cell.angle_gamma   90.00
#
_symmetry.space_group_name_H-M   'P 1'
#
loop_
_entity.id
_entity.type
_entity.pdbx_description
1 polymer ?
#
loop_
_entity_poly.entity_id
_entity_poly.type
_entity_poly.pdbx_seq_one_letter_code
_entity_poly.pdbx_strand_id
1 'polypeptide(L)'
;MARAPQNRPDVEPAKSLGPLGMIWQAAMRYPTQVALSLVALVVTAAATLAIPAGFRLIIDRGFAEGGNPEDIARWFRYLFMIVFVLAIGTGCRFYFVSWLGERVIADIRKAVQSNLLRLSPGFFEENSPKEISSRMTADTAQIEQVVGTTVS
;
A
#
# COMPACT_ATOMS: atom_id res chain seq x y z
N MET A 1 -39.08 18.24 -16.20
CA MET A 1 -38.87 18.55 -14.77
C MET A 1 -37.52 17.98 -14.34
N ALA A 2 -36.50 18.83 -14.24
CA ALA A 2 -35.17 18.43 -13.80
C ALA A 2 -35.19 18.20 -12.27
N ARG A 3 -34.86 16.98 -11.82
CA ARG A 3 -34.69 16.68 -10.40
C ARG A 3 -33.42 17.41 -9.92
N ALA A 4 -33.56 18.24 -8.90
CA ALA A 4 -32.45 18.93 -8.23
C ALA A 4 -31.40 17.91 -7.74
N PRO A 5 -30.11 18.29 -7.65
CA PRO A 5 -29.09 17.42 -7.08
C PRO A 5 -29.46 17.10 -5.63
N GLN A 6 -29.78 15.83 -5.36
CA GLN A 6 -29.90 15.32 -4.00
C GLN A 6 -28.56 15.57 -3.30
N ASN A 7 -28.57 16.45 -2.30
CA ASN A 7 -27.46 16.63 -1.38
C ASN A 7 -27.08 15.25 -0.84
N ARG A 8 -25.85 14.83 -1.15
CA ARG A 8 -25.26 13.63 -0.56
C ARG A 8 -25.28 13.85 0.95
N PRO A 9 -25.83 12.91 1.76
CA PRO A 9 -25.63 13.00 3.19
C PRO A 9 -24.11 13.03 3.42
N ASP A 10 -23.63 14.07 4.09
CA ASP A 10 -22.23 14.17 4.51
C ASP A 10 -21.90 12.86 5.21
N VAL A 11 -20.99 12.08 4.62
CA VAL A 11 -20.60 10.78 5.16
C VAL A 11 -19.95 11.07 6.52
N GLU A 12 -20.71 10.90 7.61
CA GLU A 12 -20.17 11.13 8.94
C GLU A 12 -18.93 10.26 9.12
N PRO A 13 -17.79 10.82 9.57
CA PRO A 13 -16.57 10.06 9.76
C PRO A 13 -16.86 8.89 10.69
N ALA A 14 -16.54 7.68 10.22
CA ALA A 14 -16.83 6.46 10.95
C ALA A 14 -16.23 6.53 12.36
N LYS A 15 -17.10 6.57 13.39
CA LYS A 15 -16.70 6.62 14.81
C LYS A 15 -16.07 5.32 15.33
N SER A 16 -15.74 4.37 14.45
CA SER A 16 -15.20 3.06 14.84
C SER A 16 -14.17 2.53 13.83
N LEU A 17 -13.13 1.86 14.35
CA LEU A 17 -12.11 1.16 13.57
C LEU A 17 -12.61 -0.21 13.03
N GLY A 18 -13.87 -0.56 13.25
CA GLY A 18 -14.48 -1.83 12.81
C GLY A 18 -14.28 -2.15 11.32
N PRO A 19 -14.41 -1.19 10.39
CA PRO A 19 -14.16 -1.42 8.97
C PRO A 19 -12.71 -1.80 8.65
N LEU A 20 -11.73 -1.30 9.43
CA LEU A 20 -10.32 -1.66 9.26
C LEU A 20 -10.05 -3.11 9.69
N GLY A 21 -10.79 -3.60 10.69
CA GLY A 21 -10.71 -5.00 11.12
C GLY A 21 -11.14 -5.99 10.03
N MET A 22 -12.13 -5.61 9.21
CA MET A 22 -12.58 -6.42 8.07
C MET A 22 -11.51 -6.49 6.98
N ILE A 23 -10.86 -5.35 6.68
CA ILE A 23 -9.76 -5.28 5.72
C ILE A 23 -8.54 -6.07 6.23
N TRP A 24 -8.24 -5.97 7.53
CA TRP A 24 -7.15 -6.71 8.17
C TRP A 24 -7.38 -8.23 8.11
N GLN A 25 -8.60 -8.72 8.39
CA GLN A 25 -8.93 -10.13 8.22
C GLN A 25 -8.81 -10.61 6.77
N ALA A 26 -9.22 -9.79 5.80
CA ALA A 26 -9.06 -10.10 4.39
C ALA A 26 -7.57 -10.14 3.98
N ALA A 27 -6.76 -9.22 4.48
CA ALA A 27 -5.31 -9.18 4.23
C ALA A 27 -4.58 -10.36 4.89
N MET A 28 -4.98 -10.79 6.09
CA MET A 28 -4.40 -11.95 6.78
C MET A 28 -4.59 -13.28 6.03
N ARG A 29 -5.49 -13.33 5.04
CA ARG A 29 -5.65 -14.47 4.14
C ARG A 29 -4.44 -14.68 3.20
N TYR A 30 -3.55 -13.69 3.12
CA TYR A 30 -2.34 -13.69 2.29
C TYR A 30 -1.05 -13.53 3.14
N PRO A 31 -0.76 -14.50 4.03
CA PRO A 31 0.31 -14.35 5.03
C PRO A 31 1.71 -14.23 4.42
N THR A 32 1.96 -14.89 3.29
CA THR A 32 3.25 -14.83 2.60
C THR A 32 3.54 -13.42 2.07
N GLN A 33 2.55 -12.77 1.47
CA GLN A 33 2.70 -11.44 0.89
C GLN A 33 2.83 -10.37 1.98
N VAL A 34 2.09 -10.53 3.09
CA VAL A 34 2.26 -9.70 4.28
C VAL A 34 3.65 -9.88 4.89
N ALA A 35 4.14 -11.11 5.00
CA ALA A 35 5.49 -11.36 5.51
C ALA A 35 6.57 -10.75 4.59
N LEU A 36 6.44 -10.91 3.28
CA LEU A 36 7.39 -10.34 2.31
C LEU A 36 7.38 -8.81 2.32
N SER A 37 6.22 -8.17 2.43
CA SER A 37 6.13 -6.71 2.52
C SER A 37 6.70 -6.17 3.84
N LEU A 38 6.53 -6.91 4.95
CA LEU A 38 7.15 -6.60 6.25
C LEU A 38 8.68 -6.76 6.22
N VAL A 39 9.18 -7.85 5.63
CA VAL A 39 10.63 -8.04 5.45
C VAL A 39 11.20 -6.92 4.59
N ALA A 40 10.54 -6.59 3.49
CA ALA A 40 10.96 -5.48 2.62
C ALA A 40 10.95 -4.14 3.36
N LEU A 41 9.93 -3.87 4.20
CA LEU A 41 9.88 -2.68 5.08
C LEU A 41 11.08 -2.62 6.03
N VAL A 42 11.40 -3.73 6.71
CA VAL A 42 12.54 -3.75 7.65
C VAL A 42 13.85 -3.51 6.92
N VAL A 43 14.03 -4.14 5.75
CA VAL A 43 15.23 -3.95 4.91
C VAL A 43 15.35 -2.51 4.43
N THR A 44 14.27 -1.89 3.94
CA THR A 44 14.31 -0.49 3.50
C THR A 44 14.59 0.45 4.66
N ALA A 45 13.94 0.28 5.81
CA ALA A 45 14.19 1.09 7.00
C ALA A 45 15.65 0.99 7.45
N ALA A 46 16.21 -0.22 7.51
CA ALA A 46 17.61 -0.43 7.85
C ALA A 46 18.56 0.23 6.82
N ALA A 47 18.27 0.10 5.53
CA ALA A 47 19.07 0.72 4.47
C ALA A 47 19.01 2.25 4.52
N THR A 48 17.84 2.85 4.79
CA THR A 48 17.68 4.30 4.97
C THR A 48 18.52 4.81 6.14
N LEU A 49 18.54 4.08 7.27
CA LEU A 49 19.38 4.41 8.42
C LEU A 49 20.88 4.21 8.13
N ALA A 50 21.23 3.28 7.24
CA ALA A 50 22.62 3.03 6.85
C ALA A 50 23.20 4.11 5.93
N ILE A 51 22.37 4.90 5.23
CA ILE A 51 22.84 5.96 4.32
C ILE A 51 23.69 7.03 5.04
N PRO A 52 23.23 7.67 6.14
CA PRO A 52 24.05 8.64 6.88
C PRO A 52 25.36 8.04 7.39
N ALA A 53 25.34 6.79 7.86
CA ALA A 53 26.54 6.09 8.31
C ALA A 53 27.51 5.83 7.14
N GLY A 54 27.00 5.47 5.96
CA GLY A 54 27.77 5.31 4.73
C GLY A 54 28.44 6.62 4.31
N PHE A 55 27.72 7.75 4.35
CA PHE A 55 28.28 9.07 4.09
C PHE A 55 29.40 9.43 5.08
N ARG A 56 29.19 9.17 6.37
CA ARG A 56 30.23 9.38 7.38
C ARG A 56 31.51 8.62 7.07
N LEU A 57 31.40 7.35 6.65
CA LEU A 57 32.57 6.54 6.28
C LEU A 57 33.30 7.10 5.05
N ILE A 58 32.58 7.63 4.07
CA ILE A 58 33.18 8.29 2.90
C ILE A 58 33.96 9.54 3.34
N ILE A 59 33.38 10.38 4.20
CA ILE A 59 34.03 11.61 4.69
C ILE A 59 35.25 11.26 5.53
N ASP A 60 35.06 10.42 6.56
CA ASP A 60 36.09 10.12 7.57
C ASP A 60 37.24 9.26 7.03
N ARG A 61 37.01 8.43 6.00
CA ARG A 61 38.00 7.46 5.50
C ARG A 61 38.32 7.58 4.02
N GLY A 62 37.44 8.14 3.21
CA GLY A 62 37.71 8.42 1.80
C GLY A 62 38.54 9.69 1.62
N PHE A 63 38.30 10.72 2.42
CA PHE A 63 38.95 12.03 2.30
C PHE A 63 39.96 12.35 3.41
N ALA A 64 40.32 11.37 4.23
CA ALA A 64 41.36 11.54 5.26
C ALA A 64 42.74 11.81 4.63
N GLU A 65 43.57 12.58 5.33
CA GLU A 65 44.94 12.93 4.90
C GLU A 65 45.77 11.66 4.64
N GLY A 66 46.23 11.48 3.39
CA GLY A 66 46.99 10.30 2.93
C GLY A 66 46.18 9.27 2.11
N GLY A 67 44.92 9.56 1.76
CA GLY A 67 44.02 8.61 1.07
C GLY A 67 44.42 8.25 -0.36
N ASN A 68 44.46 6.95 -0.64
CA ASN A 68 44.57 6.42 -2.01
C ASN A 68 43.22 6.52 -2.74
N PRO A 69 43.19 6.80 -4.06
CA PRO A 69 41.95 6.78 -4.86
C PRO A 69 41.14 5.48 -4.75
N GLU A 70 41.81 4.35 -4.47
CA GLU A 70 41.17 3.06 -4.25
C GLU A 70 40.30 3.00 -2.99
N ASP A 71 40.65 3.71 -1.93
CA ASP A 71 39.87 3.73 -0.69
C ASP A 71 38.59 4.56 -0.87
N ILE A 72 38.68 5.68 -1.58
CA ILE A 72 37.51 6.47 -1.99
C ILE A 72 36.54 5.59 -2.80
N ALA A 73 37.04 4.92 -3.84
CA ALA A 73 36.23 4.06 -4.70
C ALA A 73 35.55 2.92 -3.91
N ARG A 74 36.20 2.40 -2.88
CA ARG A 74 35.66 1.34 -2.01
C ARG A 74 34.48 1.82 -1.19
N TRP A 75 34.59 2.99 -0.54
CA TRP A 75 33.51 3.53 0.29
C TRP A 75 32.31 3.99 -0.56
N PHE A 76 32.54 4.57 -1.73
CA PHE A 76 31.47 4.87 -2.70
C PHE A 76 30.76 3.60 -3.17
N ARG A 77 31.48 2.50 -3.39
CA ARG A 77 30.88 1.21 -3.76
C ARG A 77 30.00 0.64 -2.65
N TYR A 78 30.41 0.78 -1.38
CA TYR A 78 29.57 0.40 -0.24
C TYR A 78 28.29 1.24 -0.17
N LEU A 79 28.38 2.56 -0.33
CA LEU A 79 27.20 3.42 -0.37
C LEU A 79 26.28 3.06 -1.54
N PHE A 80 26.85 2.81 -2.73
CA PHE A 80 26.10 2.35 -3.89
C PHE A 80 25.34 1.05 -3.58
N MET A 81 25.98 0.11 -2.88
CA MET A 81 25.33 -1.14 -2.49
C MET A 81 24.17 -0.94 -1.52
N ILE A 82 24.30 -0.02 -0.55
CA ILE A 82 23.21 0.34 0.36
C ILE A 82 22.03 0.92 -0.43
N VAL A 83 22.29 1.87 -1.33
CA VAL A 83 21.25 2.52 -2.16
C VAL A 83 20.61 1.51 -3.12
N PHE A 84 21.39 0.59 -3.68
CA PHE A 84 20.88 -0.47 -4.55
C PHE A 84 19.95 -1.42 -3.80
N VAL A 85 20.32 -1.85 -2.59
CA VAL A 85 19.46 -2.66 -1.72
C VAL A 85 18.20 -1.89 -1.32
N LEU A 86 18.32 -0.59 -1.02
CA LEU A 86 17.17 0.26 -0.71
C LEU A 86 16.20 0.35 -1.90
N ALA A 87 16.71 0.52 -3.12
CA ALA A 87 15.90 0.61 -4.33
C ALA A 87 15.13 -0.69 -4.58
N ILE A 88 15.80 -1.85 -4.50
CA ILE A 88 15.15 -3.16 -4.63
C ILE A 88 14.13 -3.37 -3.52
N GLY A 89 14.50 -3.10 -2.26
CA GLY A 89 13.60 -3.26 -1.12
C GLY A 89 12.33 -2.42 -1.27
N THR A 90 12.47 -1.19 -1.75
CA THR A 90 11.34 -0.28 -1.98
C THR A 90 10.43 -0.82 -3.10
N GLY A 91 11.01 -1.26 -4.21
CA GLY A 91 10.27 -1.85 -5.32
C GLY A 91 9.54 -3.14 -4.93
N CYS A 92 10.21 -4.04 -4.22
CA CYS A 92 9.62 -5.28 -3.71
C CYS A 92 8.46 -4.99 -2.76
N ARG A 93 8.65 -4.07 -1.79
CA ARG A 93 7.60 -3.65 -0.87
C ARG A 93 6.39 -3.12 -1.63
N PHE A 94 6.60 -2.18 -2.56
CA PHE A 94 5.54 -1.60 -3.38
C PHE A 94 4.78 -2.67 -4.17
N TYR A 95 5.50 -3.60 -4.81
CA TYR A 95 4.91 -4.71 -5.55
C TYR A 95 4.02 -5.60 -4.68
N PHE A 96 4.52 -6.05 -3.52
CA PHE A 96 3.76 -6.93 -2.64
C PHE A 96 2.55 -6.24 -2.02
N VAL A 97 2.68 -4.98 -1.64
CA VAL A 97 1.56 -4.17 -1.10
C VAL A 97 0.50 -3.94 -2.17
N SER A 98 0.90 -3.55 -3.38
CA SER A 98 0.00 -3.33 -4.52
C SER A 98 -0.76 -4.61 -4.88
N TRP A 99 -0.04 -5.72 -5.04
CA TRP A 99 -0.64 -7.02 -5.36
C TRP A 99 -1.63 -7.47 -4.27
N LEU A 100 -1.30 -7.26 -3.00
CA LEU A 100 -2.17 -7.59 -1.87
C LEU A 100 -3.45 -6.75 -1.91
N GLY A 101 -3.34 -5.44 -2.16
CA GLY A 101 -4.47 -4.54 -2.28
C GLY A 101 -5.44 -4.97 -3.39
N GLU A 102 -4.91 -5.23 -4.59
CA GLU A 102 -5.70 -5.71 -5.73
C GLU A 102 -6.47 -6.99 -5.41
N ARG A 103 -5.81 -7.97 -4.78
CA ARG A 103 -6.45 -9.25 -4.41
C ARG A 103 -7.53 -9.09 -3.35
N VAL A 104 -7.25 -8.33 -2.30
CA VAL A 104 -8.24 -8.07 -1.23
C VAL A 104 -9.49 -7.41 -1.82
N ILE A 105 -9.33 -6.46 -2.73
CA ILE A 105 -10.45 -5.77 -3.38
C ILE A 105 -11.22 -6.70 -4.30
N ALA A 106 -10.53 -7.54 -5.07
CA ALA A 106 -11.18 -8.54 -5.91
C ALA A 106 -12.03 -9.50 -5.07
N ASP A 107 -11.55 -9.91 -3.89
CA ASP A 107 -12.30 -10.78 -2.98
C ASP A 107 -13.51 -10.06 -2.36
N ILE A 108 -13.37 -8.79 -1.99
CA ILE A 108 -14.50 -7.96 -1.53
C ILE A 108 -15.57 -7.84 -2.62
N ARG A 109 -15.17 -7.53 -3.87
CA ARG A 109 -16.12 -7.43 -5.00
C ARG A 109 -16.89 -8.73 -5.20
N LYS A 110 -16.22 -9.88 -5.12
CA LYS A 110 -16.87 -11.20 -5.22
C LYS A 110 -17.85 -11.44 -4.07
N ALA A 111 -17.47 -11.10 -2.84
CA ALA A 111 -18.33 -11.27 -1.67
C ALA A 111 -19.61 -10.41 -1.77
N VAL A 112 -19.46 -9.14 -2.18
CA VAL A 112 -20.59 -8.23 -2.40
C VAL A 112 -21.50 -8.75 -3.52
N GLN A 113 -20.93 -9.15 -4.66
CA GLN A 113 -21.71 -9.71 -5.76
C GLN A 113 -22.48 -10.97 -5.34
N SER A 114 -21.84 -11.88 -4.61
CA SER A 114 -22.51 -13.08 -4.10
C SER A 114 -23.65 -12.75 -3.14
N ASN A 115 -23.53 -11.67 -2.35
CA ASN A 115 -24.59 -11.24 -1.44
C ASN A 115 -25.76 -10.60 -2.22
N LEU A 116 -25.47 -9.79 -3.24
CA LEU A 116 -26.49 -9.18 -4.11
C LEU A 116 -27.36 -10.23 -4.80
N LEU A 117 -26.78 -11.35 -5.23
CA LEU A 117 -27.53 -12.44 -5.85
C LEU A 117 -28.47 -13.20 -4.88
N ARG A 118 -28.33 -13.00 -3.56
CA ARG A 118 -29.16 -13.65 -2.54
C ARG A 118 -30.25 -12.73 -1.98
N LEU A 119 -30.22 -11.44 -2.33
CA LEU A 119 -31.18 -10.44 -1.86
C LEU A 119 -32.53 -10.59 -2.56
N SER A 120 -33.60 -10.22 -1.86
CA SER A 120 -34.96 -10.30 -2.38
C SER A 120 -35.21 -9.24 -3.47
N PRO A 121 -36.16 -9.47 -4.39
CA PRO A 121 -36.52 -8.52 -5.44
C PRO A 121 -36.89 -7.12 -4.91
N GLY A 122 -37.55 -7.04 -3.74
CA GLY A 122 -37.94 -5.77 -3.13
C GLY A 122 -36.76 -4.85 -2.77
N PHE A 123 -35.57 -5.39 -2.53
CA PHE A 123 -34.36 -4.59 -2.32
C PHE A 123 -33.99 -3.77 -3.58
N PHE A 124 -34.23 -4.34 -4.77
CA PHE A 124 -33.92 -3.71 -6.06
C PHE A 124 -35.00 -2.74 -6.55
N GLU A 125 -36.16 -2.73 -5.91
CA GLU A 125 -37.21 -1.73 -6.15
C GLU A 125 -36.88 -0.40 -5.46
N GLU A 126 -36.25 -0.46 -4.29
CA GLU A 126 -35.80 0.72 -3.53
C GLU A 126 -34.38 1.18 -3.91
N ASN A 127 -33.49 0.24 -4.28
CA ASN A 127 -32.09 0.54 -4.62
C ASN A 127 -31.83 0.23 -6.10
N SER A 128 -31.54 1.27 -6.88
CA SER A 128 -31.29 1.09 -8.32
C SER A 128 -30.05 0.23 -8.58
N PRO A 129 -30.13 -0.81 -9.43
CA PRO A 129 -28.97 -1.61 -9.85
C PRO A 129 -27.82 -0.76 -10.43
N LYS A 130 -28.14 0.36 -11.08
CA LYS A 130 -27.13 1.32 -11.59
C LYS A 130 -26.38 2.04 -10.46
N GLU A 131 -27.07 2.39 -9.38
CA GLU A 131 -26.44 3.02 -8.22
C GLU A 131 -25.55 2.02 -7.48
N ILE A 132 -26.01 0.78 -7.30
CA ILE A 132 -25.25 -0.29 -6.65
C ILE A 132 -23.94 -0.56 -7.40
N SER A 133 -24.00 -0.67 -8.73
CA SER A 133 -22.80 -0.89 -9.57
C SER A 133 -21.81 0.29 -9.50
N SER A 134 -22.34 1.52 -9.48
CA SER A 134 -21.54 2.75 -9.34
C SER A 134 -20.80 2.78 -8.00
N ARG A 135 -21.52 2.55 -6.89
CA ARG A 135 -20.92 2.48 -5.54
C ARG A 135 -19.91 1.36 -5.41
N MET A 136 -20.23 0.17 -5.91
CA MET A 136 -19.31 -0.98 -5.86
C MET A 136 -17.99 -0.68 -6.56
N THR A 137 -18.00 0.06 -7.66
CA THR A 137 -16.79 0.40 -8.42
C THR A 137 -16.04 1.59 -7.81
N ALA A 138 -16.75 2.68 -7.52
CA ALA A 138 -16.15 3.91 -6.99
C ALA A 138 -15.59 3.73 -5.58
N ASP A 139 -16.33 3.06 -4.69
CA ASP A 139 -15.93 2.91 -3.29
C ASP A 139 -14.75 1.91 -3.17
N THR A 140 -14.70 0.87 -4.02
CA THR A 140 -13.53 -0.04 -4.02
C THR A 140 -12.27 0.59 -4.62
N ALA A 141 -12.40 1.49 -5.61
CA ALA A 141 -11.26 2.23 -6.13
C ALA A 141 -10.65 3.17 -5.09
N GLN A 142 -11.48 3.79 -4.23
CA GLN A 142 -10.99 4.60 -3.11
C GLN A 142 -10.24 3.75 -2.08
N ILE A 143 -10.72 2.54 -1.78
CA ILE A 143 -10.01 1.60 -0.89
C ILE A 143 -8.65 1.21 -1.50
N GLU A 144 -8.59 0.95 -2.81
CA GLU A 144 -7.34 0.67 -3.52
C GLU A 144 -6.31 1.79 -3.35
N GLN A 145 -6.77 3.03 -3.58
CA GLN A 145 -5.93 4.20 -3.48
C GLN A 145 -5.41 4.42 -2.06
N VAL A 146 -6.26 4.29 -1.05
CA VAL A 146 -5.86 4.46 0.36
C VAL A 146 -4.89 3.37 0.80
N VAL A 147 -5.15 2.11 0.45
CA VAL A 147 -4.24 0.99 0.79
C VAL A 147 -2.90 1.16 0.09
N GLY A 148 -2.89 1.50 -1.20
CA GLY A 148 -1.67 1.69 -1.96
C GLY A 148 -0.81 2.87 -1.46
N THR A 149 -1.44 3.97 -1.04
CA THR A 149 -0.72 5.21 -0.65
C THR A 149 -0.38 5.29 0.83
N THR A 150 -1.19 4.70 1.72
CA THR A 150 -0.97 4.77 3.18
C THR A 150 -0.06 3.65 3.67
N VAL A 151 -0.04 2.50 2.98
CA VAL A 151 0.73 1.32 3.39
C VAL A 151 2.06 1.20 2.67
N SER A 152 2.24 1.78 1.47
CA SER A 152 3.55 1.82 0.78
C SER A 152 4.50 2.83 1.42
#